data_AF-A0A972DSH2-F1
#
_entry.id   AF-A0A972DSH2-F1
#
_cell.length_a   1.000
_cell.length_b   1.000
_cell.length_c   1.000
_cell.angle_alpha   90.00
_cell.angle_beta   90.00
_cell.angle_gamma   90.00
#
_symmetry.space_group_name_H-M   'P 1'
#
loop_
_entity.id
_entity.type
_entity.pdbx_description
1 polymer ?
#
loop_
_entity_poly.entity_id
_entity_poly.type
_entity_poly.pdbx_seq_one_letter_code
_entity_poly.pdbx_strand_id
1 'polypeptide(L)'
;MASLSREWADNDPQGAVDWVSRIPDPQVQGPGYASIMDRWARENAGAAGSWLNQQPVTSVRDYAVEAFANRIAWESPEVALLWAQEIQDEERRVRSTIRTAQALYRQDPERYQTYLPELGLSEEAQRQITNPRRGRRSAVRARRVLNPTKVTAEREASLDSDEAVKHLVVSLDGESIHPGANLQGAPGT
;
A
#
# COMPACT_ATOMS: atom_id res chain seq x y z
N MET A 1 5.17 -11.79 -14.53
CA MET A 1 3.82 -11.37 -14.98
C MET A 1 3.57 -9.85 -14.85
N ALA A 2 4.38 -9.07 -14.12
CA ALA A 2 4.18 -7.62 -13.93
C ALA A 2 4.71 -6.70 -15.06
N SER A 3 5.23 -7.27 -16.15
CA SER A 3 5.78 -6.52 -17.29
C SER A 3 4.77 -6.34 -18.42
N LEU A 4 3.95 -7.35 -18.74
CA LEU A 4 2.98 -7.28 -19.84
C LEU A 4 1.80 -6.33 -19.55
N SER A 5 1.38 -6.25 -18.28
CA SER A 5 0.33 -5.31 -17.85
C SER A 5 0.73 -3.83 -17.99
N ARG A 6 2.05 -3.56 -17.97
CA ARG A 6 2.61 -2.20 -18.00
C ARG A 6 2.86 -1.69 -19.41
N GLU A 7 2.82 -2.51 -20.44
CA GLU A 7 3.00 -2.05 -21.82
C GLU A 7 1.64 -1.86 -22.52
N TRP A 8 0.63 -2.64 -22.15
CA TRP A 8 -0.70 -2.56 -22.75
C TRP A 8 -1.54 -1.40 -22.21
N ALA A 9 -1.46 -1.10 -20.91
CA ALA A 9 -2.27 -0.02 -20.35
C ALA A 9 -1.85 1.40 -20.83
N ASP A 10 -0.71 1.56 -21.52
CA ASP A 10 -0.27 2.84 -22.13
C ASP A 10 -0.92 3.08 -23.50
N ASN A 11 -1.24 2.01 -24.23
CA ASN A 11 -1.58 2.08 -25.66
C ASN A 11 -2.98 1.55 -25.98
N ASP A 12 -3.50 0.62 -25.17
CA ASP A 12 -4.84 0.06 -25.33
C ASP A 12 -5.44 -0.29 -23.95
N PRO A 13 -5.95 0.72 -23.21
CA PRO A 13 -6.58 0.48 -21.93
C PRO A 13 -7.83 -0.40 -22.05
N GLN A 14 -8.51 -0.40 -23.20
CA GLN A 14 -9.68 -1.24 -23.45
C GLN A 14 -9.28 -2.72 -23.58
N GLY A 15 -8.25 -3.03 -24.36
CA GLY A 15 -7.70 -4.38 -24.46
C GLY A 15 -7.16 -4.89 -23.11
N ALA A 16 -6.60 -4.01 -22.28
CA ALA A 16 -6.13 -4.37 -20.95
C ALA A 16 -7.29 -4.75 -20.01
N VAL A 17 -8.40 -3.98 -19.99
CA VAL A 17 -9.57 -4.33 -19.17
C VAL A 17 -10.23 -5.62 -19.67
N ASP A 18 -10.30 -5.81 -20.98
CA ASP A 18 -10.83 -7.04 -21.58
C ASP A 18 -9.99 -8.26 -21.19
N TRP A 19 -8.66 -8.12 -21.15
CA TRP A 19 -7.78 -9.19 -20.69
C TRP A 19 -8.00 -9.52 -19.21
N VAL A 20 -8.08 -8.51 -18.33
CA VAL A 20 -8.35 -8.71 -16.90
C VAL A 20 -9.72 -9.38 -16.67
N SER A 21 -10.73 -9.01 -17.46
CA SER A 21 -12.08 -9.59 -17.36
C SER A 21 -12.12 -11.11 -17.57
N ARG A 22 -11.16 -11.66 -18.32
CA ARG A 22 -11.06 -13.10 -18.62
C ARG A 22 -10.36 -13.91 -17.52
N ILE A 23 -9.77 -13.24 -16.53
CA ILE A 23 -9.12 -13.91 -15.40
C ILE A 23 -10.22 -14.43 -14.46
N PRO A 24 -10.29 -15.74 -14.14
CA PRO A 24 -11.37 -16.29 -13.32
C PRO A 24 -11.31 -15.87 -11.84
N ASP A 25 -10.13 -15.51 -11.33
CA ASP A 25 -9.91 -15.19 -9.92
C ASP A 25 -10.21 -13.71 -9.63
N PRO A 26 -11.27 -13.39 -8.86
CA PRO A 26 -11.61 -12.02 -8.49
C PRO A 26 -10.52 -11.30 -7.68
N GLN A 27 -9.68 -12.05 -6.96
CA GLN A 27 -8.56 -11.50 -6.19
C GLN A 27 -7.46 -10.94 -7.10
N VAL A 28 -7.39 -11.41 -8.34
CA VAL A 28 -6.48 -10.89 -9.37
C VAL A 28 -7.18 -9.81 -10.20
N GLN A 29 -8.47 -9.99 -10.50
CA GLN A 29 -9.24 -9.03 -11.30
C GLN A 29 -9.25 -7.63 -10.70
N GLY A 30 -9.63 -7.49 -9.43
CA GLY A 30 -9.75 -6.18 -8.77
C GLY A 30 -8.46 -5.35 -8.84
N PRO A 31 -7.32 -5.86 -8.35
CA PRO A 31 -6.03 -5.17 -8.46
C PRO A 31 -5.59 -4.89 -9.91
N GLY A 32 -5.93 -5.77 -10.85
CA GLY A 32 -5.70 -5.57 -12.28
C GLY A 32 -6.46 -4.35 -12.81
N TYR A 33 -7.77 -4.29 -12.56
CA TYR A 33 -8.61 -3.14 -12.94
C TYR A 33 -8.13 -1.84 -12.30
N ALA A 34 -7.78 -1.85 -11.01
CA ALA A 34 -7.23 -0.68 -10.32
C ALA A 34 -5.96 -0.16 -11.01
N SER A 35 -5.04 -1.06 -11.37
CA SER A 35 -3.77 -0.70 -12.01
C SER A 35 -3.97 -0.09 -13.39
N ILE A 36 -4.88 -0.65 -14.19
CA ILE A 36 -5.23 -0.10 -15.51
C ILE A 36 -5.91 1.26 -15.35
N MET A 37 -6.83 1.38 -14.41
CA MET A 37 -7.62 2.60 -14.24
C MET A 37 -6.80 3.78 -13.71
N ASP A 38 -5.83 3.56 -12.80
CA ASP A 38 -4.90 4.63 -12.36
C ASP A 38 -4.15 5.24 -13.55
N ARG A 39 -3.72 4.39 -14.48
CA ARG A 39 -2.97 4.80 -15.66
C ARG A 39 -3.87 5.41 -16.73
N TRP A 40 -4.99 4.78 -17.03
CA TRP A 40 -5.91 5.34 -18.02
C TRP A 40 -6.40 6.72 -17.58
N ALA A 41 -6.71 6.90 -16.30
CA ALA A 41 -7.11 8.21 -15.77
C ALA A 41 -5.96 9.23 -15.74
N ARG A 42 -4.70 8.80 -15.64
CA ARG A 42 -3.52 9.66 -15.80
C ARG A 42 -3.43 10.27 -17.18
N GLU A 43 -3.71 9.48 -18.20
CA GLU A 43 -3.56 9.88 -19.60
C GLU A 43 -4.82 10.58 -20.11
N ASN A 44 -5.98 10.04 -19.77
CA ASN A 44 -7.29 10.53 -20.21
C ASN A 44 -8.39 10.19 -19.20
N ALA A 45 -8.52 11.02 -18.16
CA ALA A 45 -9.57 10.90 -17.15
C ALA A 45 -11.00 10.91 -17.74
N GLY A 46 -11.24 11.65 -18.83
CA GLY A 46 -12.54 11.71 -19.48
C GLY A 46 -12.97 10.37 -20.10
N ALA A 47 -12.05 9.72 -20.82
CA ALA A 47 -12.29 8.40 -21.42
C ALA A 47 -12.43 7.31 -20.33
N ALA A 48 -11.54 7.32 -19.34
CA ALA A 48 -11.58 6.39 -18.21
C ALA A 48 -12.91 6.49 -17.41
N GLY A 49 -13.35 7.70 -17.09
CA GLY A 49 -14.63 7.93 -16.40
C GLY A 49 -15.83 7.51 -17.25
N SER A 50 -15.79 7.77 -18.57
CA SER A 50 -16.84 7.34 -19.50
C SER A 50 -16.96 5.82 -19.57
N TRP A 51 -15.84 5.09 -19.55
CA TRP A 51 -15.84 3.63 -19.47
C TRP A 51 -16.41 3.14 -18.14
N LEU A 52 -16.00 3.71 -17.01
CA LEU A 52 -16.49 3.34 -15.68
C LEU A 52 -18.00 3.50 -15.53
N ASN A 53 -18.59 4.54 -16.15
CA ASN A 53 -20.04 4.78 -16.15
C ASN A 53 -20.83 3.71 -16.91
N GLN A 54 -20.20 2.99 -17.84
CA GLN A 54 -20.84 1.92 -18.60
C GLN A 54 -20.71 0.55 -17.90
N GLN A 55 -19.90 0.47 -16.84
CA GLN A 55 -19.67 -0.79 -16.14
C GLN A 55 -20.74 -1.06 -15.09
N PRO A 56 -21.20 -2.32 -14.93
CA PRO A 56 -22.09 -2.71 -13.86
C PRO A 56 -21.49 -2.42 -12.48
N VAL A 57 -22.31 -1.90 -11.57
CA VAL A 57 -21.91 -1.67 -10.17
C VAL A 57 -21.67 -3.02 -9.48
N THR A 58 -20.40 -3.32 -9.20
CA THR A 58 -19.94 -4.57 -8.62
C THR A 58 -18.75 -4.32 -7.69
N SER A 59 -18.50 -5.24 -6.76
CA SER A 59 -17.34 -5.17 -5.86
C SER A 59 -16.00 -5.20 -6.58
N VAL A 60 -15.93 -5.79 -7.79
CA VAL A 60 -14.72 -5.76 -8.63
C VAL A 60 -14.54 -4.39 -9.30
N ARG A 61 -15.63 -3.75 -9.76
CA ARG A 61 -15.61 -2.38 -10.29
C ARG A 61 -15.13 -1.36 -9.25
N ASP A 62 -15.48 -1.56 -7.98
CA ASP A 62 -15.06 -0.68 -6.87
C ASP A 62 -13.54 -0.46 -6.81
N TYR A 63 -12.74 -1.45 -7.21
CA TYR A 63 -11.28 -1.30 -7.31
C TYR A 63 -10.87 -0.26 -8.37
N ALA A 64 -11.54 -0.29 -9.52
CA ALA A 64 -11.30 0.65 -10.60
C ALA A 64 -11.76 2.06 -10.22
N VAL A 65 -12.96 2.16 -9.63
CA VAL A 65 -13.52 3.44 -9.16
C VAL A 65 -12.64 4.07 -8.10
N GLU A 66 -12.17 3.30 -7.12
CA GLU A 66 -11.23 3.77 -6.10
C GLU A 66 -9.94 4.31 -6.73
N ALA A 67 -9.36 3.57 -7.69
CA ALA A 67 -8.15 4.01 -8.38
C ALA A 67 -8.38 5.29 -9.17
N PHE A 68 -9.50 5.39 -9.89
CA PHE A 68 -9.91 6.56 -10.64
C PHE A 68 -10.08 7.78 -9.74
N ALA A 69 -10.90 7.67 -8.69
CA ALA A 69 -11.16 8.76 -7.74
C ALA A 69 -9.86 9.25 -7.09
N ASN A 70 -9.01 8.33 -6.62
CA ASN A 70 -7.72 8.69 -6.03
C ASN A 70 -6.79 9.37 -7.04
N ARG A 71 -6.88 8.99 -8.32
CA ARG A 71 -6.03 9.52 -9.38
C ARG A 71 -6.37 10.98 -9.68
N ILE A 72 -7.65 11.29 -9.84
CA ILE A 72 -8.13 12.63 -10.18
C ILE A 72 -8.30 13.55 -8.95
N ALA A 73 -7.97 13.05 -7.76
CA ALA A 73 -8.18 13.76 -6.50
C ALA A 73 -7.48 15.12 -6.45
N TRP A 74 -6.33 15.25 -7.11
CA TRP A 74 -5.57 16.50 -7.12
C TRP A 74 -6.07 17.47 -8.19
N GLU A 75 -6.52 16.97 -9.32
CA GLU A 75 -6.98 17.75 -10.45
C GLU A 75 -8.44 18.19 -10.29
N SER A 76 -9.28 17.38 -9.64
CA SER A 76 -10.71 17.60 -9.49
C SER A 76 -11.24 16.93 -8.21
N PRO A 77 -10.90 17.44 -7.02
CA PRO A 77 -11.24 16.81 -5.75
C PRO A 77 -12.74 16.62 -5.53
N GLU A 78 -13.60 17.53 -5.99
CA GLU A 78 -15.05 17.38 -5.86
C GLU A 78 -15.59 16.25 -6.73
N VAL A 79 -15.12 16.15 -7.98
CA VAL A 79 -15.50 15.04 -8.87
C VAL A 79 -14.98 13.72 -8.29
N ALA A 80 -13.77 13.73 -7.75
CA ALA A 80 -13.19 12.57 -7.08
C ALA A 80 -14.02 12.10 -5.88
N LEU A 81 -14.58 13.01 -5.09
CA LEU A 81 -15.48 12.69 -3.98
C LEU A 81 -16.75 12.01 -4.48
N LEU A 82 -17.35 12.52 -5.57
CA LEU A 82 -18.54 11.88 -6.16
C LEU A 82 -18.24 10.44 -6.57
N TRP A 83 -17.12 10.20 -7.27
CA TRP A 83 -16.70 8.85 -7.62
C TRP A 83 -16.40 7.97 -6.40
N ALA A 84 -15.78 8.51 -5.35
CA ALA A 84 -15.54 7.77 -4.13
C ALA A 84 -16.86 7.30 -3.50
N GLN A 85 -17.93 8.10 -3.54
CA GLN A 85 -19.24 7.75 -2.98
C GLN A 85 -19.99 6.66 -3.76
N GLU A 86 -19.66 6.45 -5.04
CA GLU A 86 -20.24 5.36 -5.86
C GLU A 86 -19.74 3.96 -5.45
N ILE A 87 -18.66 3.89 -4.66
CA ILE A 87 -18.07 2.64 -4.20
C ILE A 87 -19.02 1.94 -3.23
N GLN A 88 -19.38 0.69 -3.52
CA GLN A 88 -20.32 -0.07 -2.69
C GLN A 88 -19.64 -0.61 -1.43
N ASP A 89 -18.43 -1.13 -1.56
CA ASP A 89 -17.62 -1.58 -0.43
C ASP A 89 -17.29 -0.42 0.52
N GLU A 90 -17.80 -0.51 1.76
CA GLU A 90 -17.66 0.55 2.77
C GLU A 90 -16.20 0.93 3.04
N GLU A 91 -15.33 -0.07 3.21
CA GLU A 91 -13.94 0.19 3.57
C GLU A 91 -13.22 0.96 2.45
N ARG A 92 -13.43 0.55 1.20
CA ARG A 92 -12.90 1.24 0.02
C ARG A 92 -13.49 2.63 -0.13
N ARG A 93 -14.80 2.78 0.05
CA ARG A 93 -15.48 4.07 -0.02
C ARG A 93 -14.88 5.05 0.99
N VAL A 94 -14.79 4.65 2.25
CA VAL A 94 -14.21 5.48 3.32
C VAL A 94 -12.75 5.81 3.02
N ARG A 95 -11.94 4.82 2.61
CA ARG A 95 -10.53 5.03 2.29
C ARG A 95 -10.33 6.00 1.12
N SER A 96 -11.11 5.85 0.05
CA SER A 96 -11.07 6.74 -1.11
C SER A 96 -11.57 8.13 -0.76
N THR A 97 -12.66 8.23 0.02
CA THR A 97 -13.20 9.51 0.51
C THR A 97 -12.19 10.26 1.36
N ILE A 98 -11.45 9.59 2.26
CA ILE A 98 -10.39 10.23 3.04
C ILE A 98 -9.29 10.77 2.13
N ARG A 99 -8.84 10.01 1.13
CA ARG A 99 -7.77 10.45 0.21
C ARG A 99 -8.17 11.64 -0.65
N THR A 100 -9.39 11.62 -1.17
CA THR A 100 -9.93 12.69 -2.02
C THR A 100 -10.25 13.93 -1.20
N ALA A 101 -10.88 13.77 -0.04
CA ALA A 101 -11.13 14.87 0.90
C ALA A 101 -9.84 15.51 1.44
N GLN A 102 -8.77 14.72 1.62
CA GLN A 102 -7.45 15.26 1.93
C GLN A 102 -6.88 16.14 0.82
N ALA A 103 -7.13 15.79 -0.45
CA ALA A 103 -6.73 16.64 -1.57
C ALA A 103 -7.56 17.92 -1.59
N LEU A 104 -8.88 17.83 -1.40
CA LEU A 104 -9.76 18.98 -1.27
C LEU A 104 -9.31 19.92 -0.16
N TYR A 105 -9.17 19.41 1.07
CA TYR A 105 -8.79 20.19 2.24
C TYR A 105 -7.43 20.88 2.07
N ARG A 106 -6.48 20.28 1.34
CA ARG A 106 -5.18 20.90 1.07
C ARG A 106 -5.24 22.04 0.07
N GLN A 107 -6.20 22.00 -0.86
CA GLN A 107 -6.39 23.02 -1.88
C GLN A 107 -7.31 24.13 -1.40
N ASP A 108 -8.42 23.75 -0.78
CA ASP A 108 -9.48 24.63 -0.31
C ASP A 108 -10.15 24.05 0.96
N PRO A 109 -9.67 24.46 2.15
CA PRO A 109 -10.26 24.08 3.42
C PRO A 109 -11.72 24.52 3.59
N GLU A 110 -12.11 25.67 3.04
CA GLU A 110 -13.48 26.20 3.17
C GLU A 110 -14.45 25.37 2.33
N ARG A 111 -14.03 25.00 1.13
CA ARG A 111 -14.77 24.07 0.26
C ARG A 111 -14.94 22.71 0.93
N TYR A 112 -13.90 22.17 1.56
CA TYR A 112 -14.01 20.92 2.33
C TYR A 112 -15.10 20.98 3.41
N GLN A 113 -15.22 22.10 4.14
CA GLN A 113 -16.26 22.24 5.17
C GLN A 113 -17.68 22.16 4.60
N THR A 114 -17.86 22.56 3.34
CA THR A 114 -19.16 22.47 2.66
C THR A 114 -19.56 21.03 2.39
N TYR A 115 -18.60 20.16 2.02
CA TYR A 115 -18.85 18.75 1.72
C TYR A 115 -18.89 17.86 2.97
N LEU A 116 -18.24 18.26 4.06
CA LEU A 116 -18.08 17.45 5.26
C LEU A 116 -19.37 16.75 5.77
N PRO A 117 -20.54 17.40 5.81
CA PRO A 117 -21.77 16.76 6.27
C PRO A 117 -22.25 15.62 5.35
N GLU A 118 -21.94 15.70 4.06
CA GLU A 118 -22.42 14.75 3.04
C GLU A 118 -21.58 13.47 2.99
N LEU A 119 -20.32 13.53 3.46
CA LEU A 119 -19.39 12.41 3.33
C LEU A 119 -19.65 11.26 4.31
N GLY A 120 -20.55 11.43 5.29
CA GLY A 120 -20.89 10.40 6.28
C GLY A 120 -19.72 9.91 7.13
N LEU A 121 -18.65 10.72 7.25
CA LEU A 121 -17.40 10.30 7.88
C LEU A 121 -17.45 10.38 9.40
N SER A 122 -16.88 9.36 10.06
CA SER A 122 -16.62 9.40 11.51
C SER A 122 -15.64 10.52 11.89
N GLU A 123 -15.70 11.02 13.13
CA GLU A 123 -14.76 12.03 13.61
C GLU A 123 -13.29 11.64 13.42
N GLU A 124 -12.98 10.35 13.56
CA GLU A 124 -11.62 9.85 13.35
C GLU A 124 -11.18 10.00 11.90
N ALA A 125 -12.04 9.67 10.93
CA ALA A 125 -11.77 9.90 9.51
C ALA A 125 -11.60 11.40 9.21
N GLN A 126 -12.42 12.27 9.81
CA GLN A 126 -12.29 13.73 9.67
C GLN A 126 -10.96 14.25 10.24
N ARG A 127 -10.50 13.71 11.37
CA ARG A 127 -9.18 14.03 11.95
C ARG A 127 -8.04 13.55 11.05
N GLN A 128 -8.18 12.39 10.40
CA GLN A 128 -7.18 11.91 9.44
C GLN A 128 -7.06 12.81 8.21
N ILE A 129 -8.16 13.45 7.79
CA ILE A 129 -8.16 14.40 6.68
C ILE A 129 -7.41 15.67 7.06
N THR A 130 -7.74 16.25 8.21
CA THR A 130 -7.20 17.54 8.65
C THR A 130 -5.79 17.44 9.26
N ASN A 131 -5.34 16.24 9.66
CA ASN A 131 -4.02 16.01 10.27
C ASN A 131 -3.31 14.73 9.78
N PRO A 132 -2.79 14.72 8.53
CA PRO A 132 -2.23 13.51 7.91
C PRO A 132 -0.97 12.94 8.60
N ARG A 133 -0.31 13.70 9.49
CA ARG A 133 0.98 13.31 10.10
C ARG A 133 0.87 12.61 11.46
N ARG A 134 -0.31 12.52 12.09
CA ARG A 134 -0.46 11.95 13.45
C ARG A 134 -0.67 10.44 13.52
N GLY A 135 -1.17 9.78 12.46
CA GLY A 135 -1.56 8.36 12.51
C GLY A 135 -0.43 7.33 12.64
N ARG A 136 0.79 7.63 12.14
CA ARG A 136 1.91 6.65 12.12
C ARG A 136 2.87 6.75 13.31
N ARG A 137 2.89 7.86 14.06
CA ARG A 137 3.89 8.09 15.14
C ARG A 137 3.35 7.92 16.55
N SER A 138 2.04 8.02 16.76
CA SER A 138 1.43 7.93 18.09
C SER A 138 1.41 6.50 18.65
N ALA A 139 1.28 5.48 17.79
CA ALA A 139 1.25 4.07 18.22
C ALA A 139 2.62 3.53 18.66
N VAL A 140 3.72 4.08 18.13
CA VAL A 140 5.08 3.61 18.44
C VAL A 140 5.61 4.23 19.74
N ARG A 141 5.18 5.46 20.09
CA ARG A 141 5.56 6.10 21.36
C ARG A 141 4.73 5.66 22.54
N ALA A 142 3.46 5.28 22.37
CA ALA A 142 2.61 4.83 23.48
C ALA A 142 3.09 3.50 24.10
N ARG A 143 3.73 2.61 23.32
CA ARG A 143 4.28 1.34 23.84
C ARG A 143 5.63 1.48 24.57
N ARG A 144 6.31 2.64 24.48
CA ARG A 144 7.66 2.82 25.07
C ARG A 144 7.67 3.60 26.38
N VAL A 145 6.52 4.03 26.89
CA VAL A 145 6.45 4.95 28.07
C VAL A 145 5.87 4.28 29.32
N LEU A 146 5.61 2.97 29.31
CA LEU A 146 5.27 2.20 30.52
C LEU A 146 6.36 1.15 30.83
N ASN A 147 7.57 1.62 31.15
CA ASN A 147 8.48 0.92 32.07
C ASN A 147 9.69 1.79 32.44
N PRO A 148 9.56 2.68 33.43
CA PRO A 148 10.72 3.16 34.17
C PRO A 148 10.94 2.25 35.40
N THR A 149 12.20 1.88 35.64
CA THR A 149 12.76 1.25 36.85
C THR A 149 12.69 -0.28 36.98
N LYS A 150 13.79 -0.94 36.58
CA LYS A 150 14.54 -1.97 37.36
C LYS A 150 15.74 -2.46 36.54
N VAL A 151 16.74 -1.60 36.32
CA VAL A 151 18.08 -2.04 35.88
C VAL A 151 19.12 -1.15 36.55
N THR A 152 19.27 -1.29 37.87
CA THR A 152 20.46 -0.87 38.63
C THR A 152 20.23 -1.31 40.08
N ALA A 153 20.60 -2.57 40.41
CA ALA A 153 21.00 -3.01 41.76
C ALA A 153 21.12 -4.54 41.82
N GLU A 154 22.00 -5.17 41.01
CA GLU A 154 22.47 -6.54 41.25
C GLU A 154 23.95 -6.70 40.84
N ARG A 155 24.76 -5.68 41.12
CA ARG A 155 26.22 -5.82 41.20
C ARG A 155 26.62 -5.43 42.60
N GLU A 156 26.52 -6.38 43.53
CA GLU A 156 27.28 -6.47 44.78
C GLU A 156 26.65 -7.53 45.69
N ALA A 157 26.98 -8.80 45.46
CA ALA A 157 27.08 -9.82 46.49
C ALA A 157 27.67 -11.12 45.90
N SER A 158 28.55 -11.75 46.68
CA SER A 158 29.16 -13.07 46.46
C SER A 158 30.41 -13.09 45.57
N LEU A 159 31.51 -12.64 46.16
CA LEU A 159 32.77 -13.38 46.06
C LEU A 159 32.62 -14.75 46.73
N ASP A 160 33.39 -15.70 46.20
CA ASP A 160 33.87 -16.94 46.80
C ASP A 160 32.98 -18.19 46.73
N SER A 161 33.46 -19.17 45.95
CA SER A 161 33.22 -20.62 45.90
C SER A 161 33.38 -21.04 44.42
N ASP A 162 34.60 -21.21 43.94
CA ASP A 162 35.33 -22.48 43.99
C ASP A 162 34.66 -23.57 43.12
N GLU A 163 35.43 -24.02 42.12
CA GLU A 163 35.40 -25.38 41.59
C GLU A 163 34.12 -25.95 40.95
N ALA A 164 34.05 -25.92 39.62
CA ALA A 164 33.62 -27.07 38.78
C ALA A 164 33.61 -26.66 37.30
N VAL A 165 34.71 -26.90 36.58
CA VAL A 165 34.85 -28.10 35.72
C VAL A 165 34.10 -27.98 34.40
N LYS A 166 34.92 -27.68 33.38
CA LYS A 166 35.00 -28.34 32.07
C LYS A 166 33.76 -28.30 31.16
N HIS A 167 33.97 -27.70 29.99
CA HIS A 167 33.93 -28.30 28.64
C HIS A 167 33.48 -27.21 27.64
N LEU A 168 34.41 -26.73 26.81
CA LEU A 168 34.57 -27.14 25.39
C LEU A 168 33.47 -26.45 24.52
N VAL A 169 33.71 -25.51 23.60
CA VAL A 169 34.68 -25.41 22.50
C VAL A 169 34.77 -23.92 22.08
N VAL A 170 35.97 -23.37 21.91
CA VAL A 170 36.23 -22.13 21.12
C VAL A 170 37.43 -22.39 20.22
N SER A 171 37.41 -21.73 19.05
CA SER A 171 38.43 -21.57 18.01
C SER A 171 38.57 -22.77 17.06
N LEU A 172 38.18 -22.69 15.78
CA LEU A 172 38.59 -21.75 14.71
C LEU A 172 40.09 -21.52 14.70
N ASP A 173 40.78 -22.24 13.80
CA ASP A 173 41.91 -21.73 13.00
C ASP A 173 42.31 -22.74 11.92
N GLY A 174 42.71 -22.21 10.76
CA GLY A 174 43.58 -22.85 9.77
C GLY A 174 42.86 -23.43 8.54
N GLU A 175 42.91 -22.83 7.34
CA GLU A 175 44.05 -22.63 6.42
C GLU A 175 43.86 -23.56 5.21
N SER A 176 43.60 -22.95 4.04
CA SER A 176 43.99 -23.29 2.65
C SER A 176 43.93 -24.76 2.15
N ILE A 177 43.51 -25.07 0.92
CA ILE A 177 44.30 -24.99 -0.32
C ILE A 177 43.38 -25.42 -1.50
N HIS A 178 43.43 -24.69 -2.63
CA HIS A 178 42.91 -25.10 -3.95
C HIS A 178 43.92 -26.03 -4.67
N PRO A 179 43.48 -26.97 -5.52
CA PRO A 179 43.43 -26.73 -6.99
C PRO A 179 42.22 -27.46 -7.63
N GLY A 180 41.77 -27.27 -8.88
CA GLY A 180 42.30 -26.67 -10.09
C GLY A 180 41.62 -27.34 -11.28
N ALA A 181 41.32 -26.55 -12.32
CA ALA A 181 40.95 -26.87 -13.71
C ALA A 181 39.64 -27.66 -14.00
N ASN A 182 38.66 -27.26 -14.82
CA ASN A 182 38.48 -26.37 -15.99
C ASN A 182 38.18 -27.18 -17.28
N LEU A 183 37.37 -26.55 -18.14
CA LEU A 183 37.10 -26.77 -19.58
C LEU A 183 35.95 -27.75 -19.91
N GLN A 184 34.83 -27.40 -20.56
CA GLN A 184 34.49 -26.59 -21.76
C GLN A 184 33.95 -27.53 -22.85
N GLY A 185 32.78 -27.21 -23.42
CA GLY A 185 32.31 -27.87 -24.65
C GLY A 185 30.79 -27.94 -24.85
N ALA A 186 30.21 -26.91 -25.46
CA ALA A 186 29.23 -27.10 -26.56
C ALA A 186 30.05 -27.15 -27.88
N PRO A 187 29.59 -27.65 -29.06
CA PRO A 187 28.21 -27.57 -29.58
C PRO A 187 27.68 -28.74 -30.46
N GLY A 188 26.37 -28.66 -30.82
CA GLY A 188 25.83 -29.00 -32.16
C GLY A 188 25.35 -30.43 -32.47
N THR A 189 24.04 -30.61 -32.65
CA THR A 189 23.34 -30.86 -33.94
C THR A 189 21.83 -30.88 -33.71
#